data_AF-A0A936QDP1-F1
#
_entry.id   AF-A0A936QDP1-F1
#
_cell.length_a   1.000
_cell.length_b   1.000
_cell.length_c   1.000
_cell.angle_alpha   90.00
_cell.angle_beta   90.00
_cell.angle_gamma   90.00
#
_symmetry.space_group_name_H-M   'P 1'
#
loop_
_entity.id
_entity.type
_entity.pdbx_description
1 polymer ?
#
loop_
_entity_poly.entity_id
_entity_poly.type
_entity_poly.pdbx_seq_one_letter_code
_entity_poly.pdbx_strand_id
1 'polypeptide(L)'
;MAKGAGALLMVDEAHATGVVGGTGRGSEELFGLPGRIDVLMGTFSKAAGAAGGYVVGPRDLVDYLRFFARSAVFTASLPASVFAAVAEAFRLMDEDPAPRERLHENARRFTDALEALGVAPLASGTPIVAVRVGPQSTLLRAGRALYDAGVRCGSVSYPAVPADGCLLRFTVNARHTNEELDRTAETLARVAARHGFLGASGPADDRDPVDGAPS
;
A
#
# COMPACT_ATOMS: atom_id res chain seq x y z
N MET A 1 18.44 12.21 9.43
CA MET A 1 18.30 13.58 8.92
C MET A 1 17.40 14.44 9.80
N ALA A 2 16.09 14.13 9.95
CA ALA A 2 15.15 14.96 10.73
C ALA A 2 15.64 15.35 12.13
N LYS A 3 16.04 14.36 12.96
CA LYS A 3 16.58 14.64 14.31
C LYS A 3 17.84 15.50 14.30
N GLY A 4 18.74 15.29 13.33
CA GLY A 4 19.97 16.09 13.18
C GLY A 4 19.70 17.54 12.76
N ALA A 5 18.56 17.79 12.11
CA ALA A 5 18.10 19.12 11.71
C ALA A 5 17.15 19.78 12.72
N GLY A 6 16.85 19.12 13.86
CA GLY A 6 15.85 19.60 14.82
C GLY A 6 14.43 19.64 14.25
N ALA A 7 14.13 18.85 13.22
CA ALA A 7 12.83 18.80 12.56
C ALA A 7 11.98 17.64 13.10
N LEU A 8 10.65 17.84 13.11
CA LEU A 8 9.68 16.78 13.40
C LEU A 8 9.52 15.85 12.19
N LEU A 9 9.35 14.56 12.45
CA LEU A 9 9.05 13.54 11.46
C LEU A 9 7.58 13.14 11.56
N MET A 10 6.85 13.35 10.46
CA MET A 10 5.49 12.86 10.29
C MET A 10 5.45 11.78 9.21
N VAL A 11 4.78 10.66 9.48
CA VAL A 11 4.64 9.53 8.53
C VAL A 11 3.18 9.13 8.39
N ASP A 12 2.75 8.96 7.13
CA ASP A 12 1.43 8.38 6.80
C ASP A 12 1.56 6.86 6.64
N GLU A 13 0.98 6.13 7.59
CA GLU A 13 0.98 4.67 7.66
C GLU A 13 -0.30 4.07 7.03
N ALA A 14 -1.04 4.81 6.21
CA ALA A 14 -2.31 4.34 5.64
C ALA A 14 -2.20 2.95 4.99
N HIS A 15 -1.10 2.65 4.29
CA HIS A 15 -0.86 1.36 3.65
C HIS A 15 -0.04 0.37 4.49
N ALA A 16 0.35 0.76 5.70
CA ALA A 16 1.28 0.02 6.54
C ALA A 16 0.63 -0.49 7.83
N THR A 17 -0.28 0.25 8.45
CA THR A 17 -1.01 -0.19 9.65
C THR A 17 -1.72 -1.52 9.42
N GLY A 18 -1.44 -2.50 10.28
CA GLY A 18 -2.00 -3.86 10.21
C GLY A 18 -1.32 -4.75 9.16
N VAL A 19 -0.35 -4.23 8.39
CA VAL A 19 0.24 -4.91 7.23
C VAL A 19 1.76 -5.00 7.33
N VAL A 20 2.43 -3.88 7.58
CA VAL A 20 3.89 -3.75 7.55
C VAL A 20 4.47 -3.98 8.96
N GLY A 21 5.62 -4.65 9.03
CA GLY A 21 6.23 -5.10 10.28
C GLY A 21 5.72 -6.46 10.72
N GLY A 22 6.47 -7.12 11.62
CA GLY A 22 6.15 -8.47 12.10
C GLY A 22 4.77 -8.55 12.79
N THR A 23 4.40 -7.50 13.52
CA THR A 23 3.13 -7.36 14.23
C THR A 23 2.15 -6.40 13.54
N GLY A 24 2.51 -5.82 12.40
CA GLY A 24 1.64 -4.88 11.69
C GLY A 24 1.70 -3.45 12.25
N ARG A 25 2.71 -3.12 13.06
CA ARG A 25 2.85 -1.79 13.68
C ARG A 25 3.39 -0.72 12.72
N GLY A 26 3.70 -1.09 11.49
CA GLY A 26 4.09 -0.17 10.44
C GLY A 26 5.59 0.05 10.36
N SER A 27 5.97 1.26 9.93
CA SER A 27 7.32 1.57 9.48
C SER A 27 8.34 1.55 10.62
N GLU A 28 7.98 2.00 11.83
CA GLU A 28 8.89 1.95 12.99
C GLU A 28 9.33 0.52 13.31
N GLU A 29 8.39 -0.43 13.23
CA GLU A 29 8.68 -1.84 13.47
C GLU A 29 9.55 -2.41 12.33
N LEU A 30 9.20 -2.13 11.08
CA LEU A 30 9.95 -2.60 9.91
C LEU A 30 11.43 -2.20 9.96
N PHE A 31 11.71 -0.96 10.36
CA PHE A 31 13.08 -0.43 10.39
C PHE A 31 13.77 -0.58 11.75
N GLY A 32 13.12 -1.14 12.77
CA GLY A 32 13.69 -1.25 14.11
C GLY A 32 13.93 0.11 14.78
N LEU A 33 13.04 1.07 14.53
CA LEU A 33 13.15 2.47 14.95
C LEU A 33 11.98 2.89 15.86
N PRO A 34 11.74 2.21 16.99
CA PRO A 34 10.61 2.54 17.87
C PRO A 34 10.73 3.97 18.42
N GLY A 35 9.64 4.74 18.37
CA GLY A 35 9.55 6.10 18.91
C GLY A 35 10.44 7.11 18.18
N ARG A 36 10.72 6.88 16.89
CA ARG A 36 11.50 7.78 16.04
C ARG A 36 10.62 8.68 15.19
N ILE A 37 9.35 8.34 15.00
CA ILE A 37 8.34 9.13 14.30
C ILE A 37 7.58 9.95 15.34
N ASP A 38 7.58 11.27 15.18
CA ASP A 38 6.93 12.20 16.11
C ASP A 38 5.41 12.24 15.89
N VAL A 39 4.97 12.07 14.64
CA VAL A 39 3.56 12.08 14.26
C VAL A 39 3.27 10.93 13.29
N LEU A 40 2.48 9.96 13.74
CA LEU A 40 1.94 8.93 12.87
C LEU A 40 0.53 9.33 12.47
N MET A 41 0.19 9.19 11.20
CA MET A 41 -1.18 9.29 10.75
C MET A 41 -1.58 8.04 9.97
N GLY A 42 -2.88 7.77 9.89
CA GLY A 42 -3.38 6.68 9.09
C GLY A 42 -4.87 6.76 8.83
N THR A 43 -5.40 5.72 8.20
CA THR A 43 -6.82 5.63 7.85
C THR A 43 -7.43 4.33 8.34
N PHE A 44 -8.73 4.40 8.66
CA PHE A 44 -9.53 3.22 8.95
C PHE A 44 -10.12 2.57 7.68
N SER A 45 -9.97 3.19 6.51
CA SER A 45 -10.56 2.74 5.23
C SER A 45 -9.81 1.65 4.47
N LYS A 46 -8.71 1.14 5.05
CA LYS A 46 -7.84 0.14 4.42
C LYS A 46 -7.87 -1.16 5.21
N ALA A 47 -6.79 -1.52 5.91
CA ALA A 47 -6.71 -2.78 6.65
C ALA A 47 -7.86 -2.92 7.67
N ALA A 48 -8.25 -1.82 8.34
CA ALA A 48 -9.34 -1.82 9.32
C ALA A 48 -10.76 -1.93 8.71
N GLY A 49 -10.92 -1.82 7.38
CA GLY A 49 -12.18 -2.09 6.69
C GLY A 49 -13.35 -1.17 7.04
N ALA A 50 -13.09 0.02 7.58
CA ALA A 50 -14.09 0.97 8.07
C ALA A 50 -13.94 2.35 7.42
N ALA A 51 -14.24 3.44 8.13
CA ALA A 51 -14.13 4.81 7.61
C ALA A 51 -13.52 5.75 8.66
N GLY A 52 -12.83 6.79 8.20
CA GLY A 52 -12.15 7.77 9.04
C GLY A 52 -10.63 7.65 9.02
N GLY A 53 -9.99 8.36 9.94
CA GLY A 53 -8.55 8.39 10.09
C GLY A 53 -8.14 8.82 11.50
N TYR A 54 -6.84 8.76 11.75
CA TYR A 54 -6.29 9.00 13.07
C TYR A 54 -4.93 9.67 12.98
N VAL A 55 -4.54 10.30 14.09
CA VAL A 55 -3.19 10.84 14.33
C VAL A 55 -2.74 10.33 15.70
N VAL A 56 -1.52 9.81 15.77
CA VAL A 56 -0.84 9.41 17.00
C VAL A 56 0.40 10.28 17.17
N GLY A 57 0.63 10.76 18.38
CA GLY A 57 1.79 11.57 18.72
C GLY A 57 1.73 12.02 20.17
N PRO A 58 2.58 12.97 20.58
CA PRO A 58 2.58 13.52 21.93
C PRO A 58 1.21 14.07 22.33
N ARG A 59 0.86 13.96 23.62
CA ARG A 59 -0.44 14.42 24.14
C ARG A 59 -0.72 15.88 23.78
N ASP A 60 0.27 16.76 23.94
CA ASP A 60 0.12 18.19 23.65
C ASP A 60 -0.22 18.46 22.19
N LEU A 61 0.34 17.66 21.26
CA LEU A 61 -0.01 17.73 19.83
C LEU A 61 -1.45 17.27 19.60
N VAL A 62 -1.84 16.13 20.19
CA VAL A 62 -3.20 15.60 20.02
C VAL A 62 -4.24 16.58 20.59
N ASP A 63 -3.98 17.16 21.75
CA ASP A 63 -4.86 18.15 22.38
C ASP A 63 -4.90 19.45 21.55
N TYR A 64 -3.76 19.91 21.03
CA TYR A 64 -3.73 21.04 20.09
C TYR A 64 -4.60 20.77 18.84
N LEU A 65 -4.43 19.62 18.19
CA LEU A 65 -5.21 19.26 17.00
C LEU A 65 -6.72 19.22 17.29
N ARG A 66 -7.14 18.73 18.47
CA ARG A 66 -8.55 18.69 18.87
C ARG A 66 -9.21 20.06 18.92
N PHE A 67 -8.48 21.09 19.34
CA PHE A 67 -9.05 22.45 19.52
C PHE A 67 -8.78 23.39 18.34
N PHE A 68 -7.72 23.16 17.57
CA PHE A 68 -7.27 24.09 16.53
C PHE A 68 -7.39 23.54 15.10
N ALA A 69 -7.49 22.22 14.90
CA ALA A 69 -7.67 21.68 13.56
C ALA A 69 -9.13 21.88 13.11
N ARG A 70 -9.33 22.75 12.11
CA ARG A 70 -10.68 23.03 11.56
C ARG A 70 -11.41 21.77 11.11
N SER A 71 -10.68 20.81 10.55
CA SER A 71 -11.21 19.52 10.11
C SER A 71 -11.67 18.61 11.26
N ALA A 72 -11.22 18.84 12.49
CA ALA A 72 -11.71 18.14 13.68
C ALA A 72 -12.83 18.92 14.37
N VAL A 73 -12.72 20.25 14.43
CA VAL A 73 -13.66 21.12 15.17
C VAL A 73 -14.99 21.32 14.44
N PHE A 74 -14.97 21.49 13.12
CA PHE A 74 -16.15 21.85 12.33
C PHE A 74 -16.76 20.67 11.55
N THR A 75 -16.64 19.46 12.09
CA THR A 75 -17.24 18.24 11.54
C THR A 75 -17.96 17.45 12.62
N ALA A 76 -18.95 16.64 12.22
CA ALA A 76 -19.53 15.64 13.10
C ALA A 76 -18.54 14.50 13.35
N SER A 77 -18.57 13.93 14.55
CA SER A 77 -17.82 12.70 14.90
C SER A 77 -18.27 11.50 14.06
N LEU A 78 -17.40 10.50 13.93
CA LEU A 78 -17.77 9.23 13.28
C LEU A 78 -18.92 8.55 14.06
N PRO A 79 -19.82 7.84 13.37
CA PRO A 79 -20.87 7.06 14.02
C PRO A 79 -20.29 6.05 15.02
N ALA A 80 -20.99 5.81 16.13
CA ALA A 80 -20.53 4.88 17.17
C ALA A 80 -20.30 3.46 16.64
N SER A 81 -21.11 3.01 15.68
CA SER A 81 -20.94 1.71 15.01
C SER A 81 -19.61 1.61 14.24
N VAL A 82 -19.15 2.70 13.64
CA VAL A 82 -17.87 2.75 12.92
C VAL A 82 -16.72 2.65 13.92
N PHE A 83 -16.78 3.36 15.05
CA PHE A 83 -15.76 3.23 16.10
C PHE A 83 -15.68 1.82 16.68
N ALA A 84 -16.83 1.19 16.95
CA ALA A 84 -16.86 -0.20 17.42
C ALA A 84 -16.23 -1.18 16.41
N ALA A 85 -16.55 -1.03 15.12
CA ALA A 85 -15.95 -1.86 14.07
C ALA A 85 -14.43 -1.65 13.96
N VAL A 86 -13.95 -0.41 14.09
CA VAL A 86 -12.51 -0.10 14.08
C VAL A 86 -11.81 -0.71 15.28
N ALA A 87 -12.35 -0.53 16.49
CA ALA A 87 -11.76 -1.08 17.71
C ALA A 87 -11.64 -2.62 17.63
N GLU A 88 -12.69 -3.28 17.14
CA GLU A 88 -12.68 -4.73 16.94
C GLU A 88 -11.68 -5.16 15.85
N ALA A 89 -11.58 -4.42 14.74
CA ALA A 89 -10.61 -4.71 13.70
C ALA A 89 -9.17 -4.67 14.23
N PHE A 90 -8.81 -3.65 15.03
CA PHE A 90 -7.48 -3.57 15.65
C PHE A 90 -7.24 -4.68 16.67
N ARG A 91 -8.25 -5.01 17.49
CA ARG A 91 -8.16 -6.14 18.43
C ARG A 91 -7.86 -7.45 17.70
N LEU A 92 -8.57 -7.73 16.61
CA LEU A 92 -8.35 -8.93 15.79
C LEU A 92 -6.95 -8.95 15.14
N MET A 93 -6.45 -7.80 14.67
CA MET A 93 -5.09 -7.71 14.10
C MET A 93 -3.98 -7.96 15.12
N ASP A 94 -4.20 -7.56 16.38
CA ASP A 94 -3.26 -7.79 17.48
C ASP A 94 -3.28 -9.24 17.97
N GLU A 95 -4.46 -9.89 17.97
CA GLU A 95 -4.64 -11.25 18.50
C GLU A 95 -4.31 -12.36 17.50
N ASP A 96 -4.61 -12.18 16.21
CA ASP A 96 -4.43 -13.21 15.18
C ASP A 96 -3.49 -12.72 14.05
N PRO A 97 -2.25 -13.23 13.97
CA PRO A 97 -1.32 -12.89 12.89
C PRO A 97 -1.67 -13.58 11.56
N ALA A 98 -2.49 -14.63 11.55
CA ALA A 98 -2.68 -15.48 10.38
C ALA A 98 -3.20 -14.74 9.13
N PRO A 99 -4.13 -13.78 9.21
CA PRO A 99 -4.53 -12.98 8.04
C PRO A 99 -3.36 -12.17 7.45
N ARG A 100 -2.48 -11.61 8.30
CA ARG A 100 -1.32 -10.83 7.85
C ARG A 100 -0.26 -11.74 7.22
N GLU A 101 0.01 -12.90 7.81
CA GLU A 101 0.93 -13.89 7.23
C GLU A 101 0.42 -14.36 5.86
N ARG A 102 -0.87 -14.74 5.77
CA ARG A 102 -1.52 -15.12 4.50
C ARG A 102 -1.45 -14.01 3.46
N LEU A 103 -1.66 -12.76 3.86
CA LEU A 103 -1.56 -11.60 2.98
C LEU A 103 -0.17 -11.49 2.34
N HIS A 104 0.89 -11.65 3.13
CA HIS A 104 2.28 -11.60 2.66
C HIS A 104 2.64 -12.81 1.80
N GLU A 105 2.18 -14.01 2.16
CA GLU A 105 2.34 -15.21 1.34
C GLU A 105 1.65 -15.05 -0.02
N ASN A 106 0.41 -14.56 -0.03
CA ASN A 106 -0.34 -14.30 -1.27
C ASN A 106 0.37 -13.25 -2.14
N ALA A 107 0.93 -12.20 -1.53
CA ALA A 107 1.65 -11.15 -2.26
C ALA A 107 2.93 -11.68 -2.91
N ARG A 108 3.70 -12.51 -2.19
CA ARG A 108 4.89 -13.20 -2.72
C ARG A 108 4.51 -14.14 -3.85
N ARG A 109 3.55 -15.04 -3.63
CA ARG A 109 3.06 -15.97 -4.65
C ARG A 109 2.67 -15.25 -5.93
N PHE A 110 1.88 -14.18 -5.82
CA PHE A 110 1.44 -13.42 -6.99
C PHE A 110 2.60 -12.77 -7.72
N THR A 111 3.57 -12.23 -6.99
CA THR A 111 4.81 -11.66 -7.56
C THR A 111 5.60 -12.75 -8.30
N ASP A 112 5.86 -13.88 -7.64
CA ASP A 112 6.61 -15.00 -8.21
C ASP A 112 5.93 -15.57 -9.47
N ALA A 113 4.59 -15.68 -9.45
CA ALA A 113 3.81 -16.15 -10.59
C ALA A 113 3.90 -15.18 -11.79
N LEU A 114 3.90 -13.87 -11.54
CA LEU A 114 4.09 -12.87 -12.59
C LEU A 114 5.49 -12.94 -13.20
N GLU A 115 6.51 -13.02 -12.36
CA GLU A 115 7.91 -13.12 -12.79
C GLU A 115 8.16 -14.39 -13.61
N ALA A 116 7.62 -15.53 -13.18
CA ALA A 116 7.68 -16.79 -13.93
C ALA A 116 7.03 -16.71 -15.33
N LEU A 117 6.08 -15.80 -15.52
CA LEU A 117 5.40 -15.55 -16.79
C LEU A 117 6.00 -14.38 -17.60
N GLY A 118 7.14 -13.83 -17.16
CA GLY A 118 7.83 -12.73 -17.84
C GLY A 118 7.20 -11.35 -17.65
N VAL A 119 6.29 -11.20 -16.70
CA VAL A 119 5.81 -9.89 -16.25
C VAL A 119 6.71 -9.41 -15.11
N ALA A 120 7.28 -8.21 -15.23
CA ALA A 120 8.17 -7.64 -14.23
C ALA A 120 7.40 -6.66 -13.30
N PRO A 121 6.89 -7.11 -12.14
CA PRO A 121 6.31 -6.21 -11.15
C PRO A 121 7.38 -5.30 -10.51
N LEU A 122 6.95 -4.15 -10.02
CA LEU A 122 7.78 -3.25 -9.23
C LEU A 122 8.00 -3.85 -7.84
N ALA A 123 9.27 -3.99 -7.46
CA ALA A 123 9.65 -4.41 -6.11
C ALA A 123 9.09 -3.42 -5.09
N SER A 124 8.23 -3.90 -4.20
CA SER A 124 7.64 -3.08 -3.13
C SER A 124 7.80 -3.69 -1.74
N GLY A 125 7.96 -5.02 -1.64
CA GLY A 125 7.94 -5.71 -0.34
C GLY A 125 6.60 -5.57 0.40
N THR A 126 5.54 -5.12 -0.29
CA THR A 126 4.21 -4.89 0.28
C THR A 126 3.15 -5.67 -0.50
N PRO A 127 1.92 -5.82 0.03
CA PRO A 127 0.80 -6.44 -0.70
C PRO A 127 0.26 -5.63 -1.89
N ILE A 128 0.95 -4.56 -2.29
CA ILE A 128 0.68 -3.78 -3.48
C ILE A 128 1.66 -4.22 -4.56
N VAL A 129 1.14 -4.90 -5.57
CA VAL A 129 1.90 -5.37 -6.74
C VAL A 129 1.55 -4.48 -7.92
N ALA A 130 2.53 -3.73 -8.42
CA ALA A 130 2.33 -2.78 -9.52
C ALA A 130 3.15 -3.20 -10.74
N VAL A 131 2.59 -3.04 -11.94
CA VAL A 131 3.24 -3.36 -13.21
C VAL A 131 3.23 -2.12 -14.11
N ARG A 132 4.39 -1.73 -14.64
CA ARG A 132 4.50 -0.63 -15.63
C ARG A 132 3.84 -1.06 -16.94
N VAL A 133 3.00 -0.19 -17.47
CA VAL A 133 2.31 -0.39 -18.76
C VAL A 133 2.79 0.59 -19.82
N GLY A 134 3.26 1.77 -19.40
CA GLY A 134 3.73 2.80 -20.31
C GLY A 134 2.66 3.89 -20.55
N PRO A 135 2.35 4.26 -21.80
CA PRO A 135 1.39 5.31 -22.11
C PRO A 135 -0.03 5.04 -21.58
N GLN A 136 -0.74 6.09 -21.20
CA GLN A 136 -2.13 6.01 -20.73
C GLN A 136 -3.07 5.28 -21.70
N SER A 137 -2.88 5.41 -23.02
CA SER A 137 -3.72 4.69 -23.99
C SER A 137 -3.56 3.16 -23.87
N THR A 138 -2.35 2.66 -23.59
CA THR A 138 -2.08 1.26 -23.35
C THR A 138 -2.68 0.81 -22.01
N LEU A 139 -2.55 1.62 -20.96
CA LEU A 139 -3.18 1.38 -19.65
C LEU A 139 -4.70 1.15 -19.79
N LEU A 140 -5.40 2.04 -20.50
CA LEU A 140 -6.85 1.94 -20.66
C LEU A 140 -7.26 0.69 -21.45
N ARG A 141 -6.55 0.35 -22.52
CA ARG A 141 -6.82 -0.87 -23.31
C ARG A 141 -6.52 -2.14 -22.50
N ALA A 142 -5.40 -2.19 -21.81
CA ALA A 142 -4.99 -3.32 -20.99
C ALA A 142 -5.94 -3.52 -19.80
N GLY A 143 -6.28 -2.43 -19.10
CA GLY A 143 -7.23 -2.44 -17.99
C GLY A 143 -8.62 -2.92 -18.44
N ARG A 144 -9.08 -2.50 -19.63
CA ARG A 144 -10.33 -3.02 -20.20
C ARG A 144 -10.25 -4.50 -20.54
N ALA A 145 -9.15 -4.95 -21.15
CA ALA A 145 -8.96 -6.36 -21.47
C ALA A 145 -8.92 -7.26 -20.22
N LEU A 146 -8.30 -6.79 -19.14
CA LEU A 146 -8.33 -7.46 -17.83
C LEU A 146 -9.76 -7.52 -17.27
N TYR A 147 -10.48 -6.40 -17.29
CA TYR A 147 -11.84 -6.31 -16.80
C TYR A 147 -12.78 -7.26 -17.56
N ASP A 148 -12.71 -7.29 -18.88
CA ASP A 148 -13.50 -8.19 -19.73
C ASP A 148 -13.15 -9.67 -19.47
N ALA A 149 -11.92 -9.95 -19.01
CA ALA A 149 -11.47 -11.28 -18.58
C ALA A 149 -11.80 -11.59 -17.11
N GLY A 150 -12.55 -10.74 -16.42
CA GLY A 150 -12.98 -10.92 -15.03
C GLY A 150 -11.95 -10.48 -13.97
N VAL A 151 -10.87 -9.80 -14.36
CA VAL A 151 -9.83 -9.30 -13.45
C VAL A 151 -9.97 -7.79 -13.28
N ARG A 152 -10.28 -7.35 -12.06
CA ARG A 152 -10.30 -5.93 -11.71
C ARG A 152 -8.99 -5.54 -11.01
N CYS A 153 -8.34 -4.50 -11.53
CA CYS A 153 -7.17 -3.88 -10.90
C CYS A 153 -7.30 -2.35 -10.90
N GLY A 154 -6.46 -1.68 -10.12
CA GLY A 154 -6.33 -0.23 -10.15
C GLY A 154 -5.54 0.24 -11.36
N SER A 155 -5.90 1.40 -11.91
CA SER A 155 -5.10 2.10 -12.91
C SER A 155 -4.49 3.34 -12.27
N VAL A 156 -3.18 3.51 -12.41
CA VAL A 156 -2.44 4.68 -11.92
C VAL A 156 -1.89 5.42 -13.14
N SER A 157 -2.34 6.64 -13.34
CA SER A 157 -1.96 7.51 -14.45
C SER A 157 -1.64 8.92 -13.95
N TYR A 158 -1.31 9.83 -14.86
CA TYR A 158 -1.23 11.26 -14.57
C TYR A 158 -2.48 11.74 -13.81
N PRO A 159 -2.33 12.62 -12.79
CA PRO A 159 -1.09 13.26 -12.33
C PRO A 159 -0.27 12.45 -11.30
N ALA A 160 -0.68 11.24 -10.93
CA ALA A 160 0.01 10.45 -9.91
C ALA A 160 1.36 9.88 -10.38
N VAL A 161 1.49 9.64 -11.69
CA VAL A 161 2.72 9.22 -12.38
C VAL A 161 2.82 9.96 -13.71
N PRO A 162 4.02 10.05 -14.33
CA PRO A 162 4.16 10.58 -15.69
C PRO A 162 3.20 9.90 -16.69
N ALA A 163 2.77 10.62 -17.73
CA ALA A 163 1.76 10.13 -18.68
C ALA A 163 2.19 8.89 -19.47
N ASP A 164 3.50 8.70 -19.63
CA ASP A 164 4.19 7.57 -20.23
C ASP A 164 4.66 6.51 -19.22
N GLY A 165 4.46 6.75 -17.92
CA GLY A 165 4.84 5.87 -16.81
C GLY A 165 3.65 5.24 -16.08
N CYS A 166 2.52 5.02 -16.78
CA CYS A 166 1.31 4.49 -16.15
C CYS A 166 1.49 3.07 -15.62
N LEU A 167 0.77 2.75 -14.54
CA LEU A 167 0.86 1.47 -13.83
C LEU A 167 -0.51 0.79 -13.73
N LEU A 168 -0.54 -0.53 -13.84
CA LEU A 168 -1.62 -1.35 -13.28
C LEU A 168 -1.23 -1.70 -11.85
N ARG A 169 -2.13 -1.47 -10.89
CA ARG A 169 -1.92 -1.71 -9.46
C ARG A 169 -2.88 -2.77 -8.95
N PHE A 170 -2.32 -3.87 -8.48
CA PHE A 170 -3.04 -4.98 -7.86
C PHE A 170 -2.86 -4.87 -6.34
N THR A 171 -3.98 -4.89 -5.62
CA THR A 171 -3.98 -4.93 -4.15
C THR A 171 -4.32 -6.35 -3.74
N VAL A 172 -3.31 -7.11 -3.31
CA VAL A 172 -3.49 -8.46 -2.81
C VAL A 172 -4.16 -8.39 -1.45
N ASN A 173 -5.05 -9.34 -1.16
CA ASN A 173 -5.70 -9.48 0.14
C ASN A 173 -5.46 -10.90 0.70
N ALA A 174 -5.69 -11.07 2.00
CA ALA A 174 -5.52 -12.34 2.71
C ALA A 174 -6.54 -13.43 2.30
N ARG A 175 -7.62 -13.05 1.61
CA ARG A 175 -8.71 -13.96 1.22
C ARG A 175 -8.58 -14.51 -0.19
N HIS A 176 -7.69 -13.96 -1.01
CA HIS A 176 -7.43 -14.49 -2.34
C HIS A 176 -6.94 -15.93 -2.23
N THR A 177 -7.46 -16.79 -3.12
CA THR A 177 -6.98 -18.17 -3.24
C THR A 177 -5.77 -18.25 -4.17
N ASN A 178 -5.01 -19.34 -4.08
CA ASN A 178 -3.89 -19.59 -4.99
C ASN A 178 -4.36 -19.61 -6.46
N GLU A 179 -5.52 -20.21 -6.72
CA GLU A 179 -6.09 -20.31 -8.06
C GLU A 179 -6.50 -18.94 -8.63
N GLU A 180 -7.01 -18.04 -7.77
CA GLU A 180 -7.34 -16.66 -8.17
C GLU A 180 -6.07 -15.88 -8.53
N LEU A 181 -5.00 -16.03 -7.74
CA LEU A 181 -3.72 -15.37 -7.99
C LEU A 181 -3.06 -15.88 -9.27
N ASP A 182 -3.01 -17.20 -9.45
CA ASP A 182 -2.41 -17.83 -10.64
C ASP A 182 -3.18 -17.44 -11.91
N ARG A 183 -4.52 -17.55 -11.89
CA ARG A 183 -5.37 -17.14 -13.03
C ARG A 183 -5.20 -15.67 -13.36
N THR A 184 -5.08 -14.82 -12.34
CA THR A 184 -4.85 -13.38 -12.52
C THR A 184 -3.49 -13.13 -13.17
N ALA A 185 -2.45 -13.82 -12.73
CA ALA A 185 -1.09 -13.70 -13.29
C ALA A 185 -1.04 -14.14 -14.75
N GLU A 186 -1.63 -15.30 -15.08
CA GLU A 186 -1.74 -15.79 -16.46
C GLU A 186 -2.52 -14.82 -17.36
N THR A 187 -3.63 -14.28 -16.86
CA THR A 187 -4.44 -13.32 -17.61
C THR A 187 -3.67 -12.02 -17.86
N LEU A 188 -2.95 -11.52 -16.86
CA LEU A 188 -2.10 -10.36 -17.01
C LEU A 188 -0.96 -10.61 -18.00
N ALA A 189 -0.30 -11.76 -17.95
CA ALA A 189 0.76 -12.11 -18.89
C ALA A 189 0.26 -12.12 -20.35
N ARG A 190 -0.92 -12.68 -20.62
CA ARG A 190 -1.55 -12.64 -21.95
C ARG A 190 -1.86 -11.21 -22.40
N VAL A 191 -2.40 -10.38 -21.51
CA VAL A 191 -2.70 -8.97 -21.79
C VAL A 191 -1.40 -8.18 -22.03
N ALA A 192 -0.37 -8.42 -21.22
CA ALA A 192 0.95 -7.81 -21.36
C ALA A 192 1.60 -8.14 -22.69
N ALA A 193 1.54 -9.40 -23.13
CA ALA A 193 2.03 -9.84 -24.42
C ALA A 193 1.31 -9.11 -25.57
N ARG A 194 -0.03 -9.06 -25.52
CA ARG A 194 -0.86 -8.44 -26.54
C ARG A 194 -0.62 -6.93 -26.67
N HIS A 195 -0.32 -6.26 -25.57
CA HIS A 195 -0.19 -4.80 -25.50
C HIS A 195 1.25 -4.29 -25.39
N GLY A 196 2.23 -5.19 -25.45
CA GLY A 196 3.66 -4.85 -25.56
C GLY A 196 4.31 -4.36 -24.28
N PHE A 197 3.95 -4.91 -23.12
CA PHE A 197 4.57 -4.55 -21.82
C PHE A 197 5.07 -5.76 -21.01
N LEU A 198 5.36 -6.90 -21.67
CA LEU A 198 6.17 -7.96 -21.06
C LEU A 198 7.59 -7.43 -20.80
N GLY A 199 8.17 -7.74 -19.65
CA GLY A 199 9.54 -7.35 -19.32
C GLY A 199 9.82 -5.84 -19.29
N ALA A 200 8.80 -4.98 -19.11
CA ALA A 200 8.99 -3.53 -18.98
C ALA A 200 9.61 -3.16 -17.62
N SER A 201 10.84 -3.61 -17.36
CA SER A 201 11.76 -3.07 -16.38
C SER A 201 12.58 -1.93 -17.02
N GLY A 202 11.90 -0.87 -17.49
CA GLY A 202 12.52 0.40 -17.91
C GLY A 202 12.70 1.32 -16.69
N PRO A 203 13.71 2.23 -16.72
CA PRO A 203 14.58 2.49 -15.58
C PRO A 203 13.78 2.92 -14.34
N ALA A 204 14.19 2.36 -13.21
CA ALA A 204 13.98 3.04 -11.95
C ALA A 204 14.56 4.45 -12.12
N ASP A 205 13.71 5.47 -12.06
CA ASP A 205 14.18 6.80 -11.77
C ASP A 205 14.91 6.70 -10.43
N ASP A 206 16.23 6.89 -10.49
CA ASP A 206 17.14 6.96 -9.35
C ASP A 206 16.56 7.94 -8.33
N ARG A 207 15.90 7.39 -7.33
CA ARG A 207 16.00 7.92 -5.98
C ARG A 207 16.76 6.88 -5.20
N ASP A 208 18.06 7.15 -5.13
CA ASP A 208 19.13 6.40 -4.47
C ASP A 208 18.65 5.41 -3.39
N PRO A 209 19.18 4.18 -3.36
CA PRO A 209 19.31 3.49 -2.09
C PRO A 209 20.13 4.41 -1.19
N VAL A 210 19.65 4.69 0.02
CA VAL A 210 20.46 5.36 1.04
C VAL A 210 21.57 4.40 1.45
N ASP A 211 22.60 4.31 0.61
CA ASP A 211 23.89 3.70 0.90
C ASP A 211 24.74 4.73 1.62
N GLY A 212 25.28 4.31 2.77
CA GLY A 212 26.36 5.04 3.47
C GLY A 212 26.06 5.42 4.91
N ALA A 213 26.02 4.43 5.81
CA ALA A 213 26.46 4.67 7.18
C ALA A 213 27.89 4.10 7.33
N PRO A 214 28.93 4.93 7.51
CA PRO A 214 30.22 4.42 7.93
C PRO A 214 30.19 4.03 9.41
N SER A 215 31.07 3.09 9.74
CA SER A 215 31.48 2.57 11.06
C SER A 215 31.30 3.50 12.25
#